data_AF-E7DB55-F1
#
_entry.id   AF-E7DB55-F1
#
_cell.length_a   1.000
_cell.length_b   1.000
_cell.length_c   1.000
_cell.angle_alpha   90.00
_cell.angle_beta   90.00
_cell.angle_gamma   90.00
#
_symmetry.space_group_name_H-M   'P 1'
#
loop_
_entity.id
_entity.type
_entity.pdbx_description
1 polymer ?
#
loop_
_entity_poly.entity_id
_entity_poly.type
_entity_poly.pdbx_seq_one_letter_code
_entity_poly.pdbx_strand_id
1 'polypeptide(L)'
;FPYTPIANPRWMTEGWTFGINAEDMQDVVNKARQEGAECVVVLSHNGMDVDLKMAAQVTGIDAIMGGHTHDAIPHPTMVKNGGGKTIVTNAGSNTKYLGVLDMDFKNGKLQDFTYHLLRVFADFIEPDKEMQALIDKLLNHDVTFQGNTFNVKNRYDEVVATEGLLYRRGNFDGTWDQ
;
A
#
# COMPACT_ATOMS: atom_id res chain seq x y z
N PHE A 1 15.58 6.24 0.45
CA PHE A 1 14.63 5.36 -0.25
C PHE A 1 14.67 5.73 -1.72
N PRO A 2 15.06 4.81 -2.61
CA PRO A 2 16.20 5.15 -3.44
C PRO A 2 15.77 5.96 -4.64
N TYR A 3 16.60 6.96 -4.97
CA TYR A 3 16.55 7.64 -6.25
C TYR A 3 16.48 6.60 -7.36
N THR A 4 15.59 6.82 -8.33
CA THR A 4 15.28 5.89 -9.42
C THR A 4 16.49 5.16 -10.04
N PRO A 5 17.64 5.83 -10.29
CA PRO A 5 18.81 5.20 -10.90
C PRO A 5 19.52 4.16 -10.01
N ILE A 6 19.22 4.13 -8.71
CA ILE A 6 19.81 3.21 -7.71
C ILE A 6 18.87 2.02 -7.49
N ALA A 7 17.55 2.26 -7.48
CA ALA A 7 16.55 1.22 -7.24
C ALA A 7 16.19 0.41 -8.49
N ASN A 8 16.34 0.97 -9.69
CA ASN A 8 15.84 0.39 -10.93
C ASN A 8 16.91 0.41 -12.03
N PRO A 9 16.87 -0.55 -12.97
CA PRO A 9 17.68 -0.47 -14.17
C PRO A 9 17.39 0.84 -14.93
N ARG A 10 18.44 1.60 -15.27
CA ARG A 10 18.31 2.94 -15.87
C ARG A 10 17.40 2.99 -17.11
N TRP A 11 17.39 1.93 -17.91
CA TRP A 11 16.59 1.83 -19.13
C TRP A 11 15.08 1.77 -18.87
N MET A 12 14.64 1.42 -17.65
CA MET A 12 13.22 1.42 -17.28
C MET A 12 12.71 2.80 -16.86
N THR A 13 13.60 3.71 -16.46
CA THR A 13 13.22 4.98 -15.81
C THR A 13 14.08 6.16 -16.30
N GLU A 14 14.45 6.14 -17.57
CA GLU A 14 15.27 7.19 -18.16
C GLU A 14 14.56 8.55 -18.09
N GLY A 15 15.27 9.57 -17.60
CA GLY A 15 14.72 10.91 -17.40
C GLY A 15 13.76 11.07 -16.22
N TRP A 16 13.49 10.01 -15.45
CA TRP A 16 12.56 10.07 -14.31
C TRP A 16 13.29 10.11 -12.98
N THR A 17 12.88 11.03 -12.11
CA THR A 17 13.35 11.09 -10.71
C THR A 17 12.18 10.83 -9.77
N PHE A 18 12.39 9.91 -8.84
CA PHE A 18 11.53 9.68 -7.69
C PHE A 18 12.39 9.85 -6.45
N GLY A 19 12.02 10.80 -5.62
CA GLY A 19 12.73 11.12 -4.39
C GLY A 19 11.76 11.69 -3.37
N ILE A 20 12.16 11.61 -2.10
CA ILE A 20 11.40 12.22 -1.02
C ILE A 20 11.70 13.72 -1.07
N ASN A 21 10.68 14.53 -1.38
CA ASN A 21 10.79 15.98 -1.36
C ASN A 21 9.68 16.56 -0.46
N ALA A 22 10.06 16.97 0.75
CA ALA A 22 9.13 17.54 1.72
C ALA A 22 8.67 18.95 1.33
N GLU A 23 9.49 19.71 0.58
CA GLU A 23 9.13 21.05 0.11
C GLU A 23 8.04 20.95 -0.97
N ASP A 24 8.25 20.12 -2.00
CA ASP A 24 7.23 19.88 -3.03
C ASP A 24 5.92 19.35 -2.42
N MET A 25 6.02 18.44 -1.44
CA MET A 25 4.85 17.94 -0.73
C MET A 25 4.14 19.06 0.05
N GLN A 26 4.88 19.95 0.70
CA GLN A 26 4.30 21.09 1.40
C GLN A 26 3.58 22.04 0.44
N ASP A 27 4.14 22.27 -0.76
CA ASP A 27 3.50 23.08 -1.80
C ASP A 27 2.20 22.44 -2.31
N VAL A 28 2.20 21.12 -2.52
CA VAL A 28 0.98 20.38 -2.92
C VAL A 28 -0.09 20.44 -1.84
N VAL A 29 0.28 20.24 -0.57
CA VAL A 29 -0.66 20.33 0.57
C VAL A 29 -1.21 21.75 0.69
N ASN A 30 -0.36 22.77 0.59
CA ASN A 30 -0.76 24.17 0.62
C ASN A 30 -1.74 24.50 -0.51
N LYS A 31 -1.45 24.05 -1.72
CA LYS A 31 -2.31 24.23 -2.88
C LYS A 31 -3.69 23.59 -2.67
N ALA A 32 -3.73 22.33 -2.21
CA ALA A 32 -4.99 21.65 -1.93
C ALA A 32 -5.83 22.42 -0.89
N ARG A 33 -5.21 22.94 0.17
CA ARG A 33 -5.88 23.77 1.18
C ARG A 33 -6.39 25.10 0.60
N GLN A 34 -5.60 25.76 -0.24
CA GLN A 34 -5.99 27.00 -0.93
C GLN A 34 -7.18 26.78 -1.88
N GLU A 35 -7.26 25.61 -2.51
CA GLU A 35 -8.39 25.19 -3.35
C GLU A 35 -9.63 24.79 -2.53
N GLY A 36 -9.55 24.85 -1.20
CA GLY A 36 -10.68 24.65 -0.29
C GLY A 36 -10.76 23.29 0.37
N ALA A 37 -9.72 22.46 0.29
CA ALA A 37 -9.71 21.15 0.95
C ALA A 37 -9.81 21.29 2.49
N GLU A 38 -10.89 20.78 3.07
CA GLU A 38 -11.10 20.70 4.52
C GLU A 38 -10.40 19.50 5.17
N CYS A 39 -10.13 18.46 4.38
CA CYS A 39 -9.37 17.28 4.78
C CYS A 39 -8.30 16.96 3.72
N VAL A 40 -7.07 16.67 4.15
CA VAL A 40 -5.97 16.25 3.26
C VAL A 40 -5.43 14.91 3.73
N VAL A 41 -5.63 13.90 2.89
CA VAL A 41 -5.12 12.53 3.09
C VAL A 41 -4.08 12.22 2.03
N VAL A 42 -2.90 11.78 2.45
CA VAL A 42 -1.85 11.31 1.55
C VAL A 42 -1.95 9.80 1.42
N LEU A 43 -2.16 9.32 0.18
CA LEU A 43 -1.98 7.92 -0.16
C LEU A 43 -0.50 7.70 -0.50
N SER A 44 0.22 6.99 0.36
CA SER A 44 1.67 6.86 0.27
C SER A 44 2.13 5.46 -0.08
N HIS A 45 3.27 5.39 -0.78
CA HIS A 45 4.05 4.18 -0.97
C HIS A 45 5.53 4.39 -0.60
N ASN A 46 5.82 5.32 0.33
CA ASN A 46 7.19 5.60 0.75
C ASN A 46 7.73 4.57 1.76
N GLY A 47 6.84 3.91 2.50
CA GLY A 47 7.18 3.05 3.63
C GLY A 47 7.00 3.76 4.97
N MET A 48 6.67 2.99 6.00
CA MET A 48 6.22 3.51 7.30
C MET A 48 7.18 4.54 7.91
N ASP A 49 8.46 4.22 8.02
CA ASP A 49 9.44 5.13 8.66
C ASP A 49 9.60 6.46 7.90
N VAL A 50 9.51 6.41 6.57
CA VAL A 50 9.59 7.60 5.73
C VAL A 50 8.32 8.44 5.88
N ASP A 51 7.15 7.80 5.94
CA ASP A 51 5.87 8.49 6.13
C ASP A 51 5.78 9.13 7.52
N LEU A 52 6.29 8.47 8.56
CA LEU A 52 6.42 9.06 9.90
C LEU A 52 7.31 10.31 9.87
N LYS A 53 8.43 10.26 9.11
CA LYS A 53 9.31 11.42 8.96
C LYS A 53 8.66 12.55 8.16
N MET A 54 7.96 12.21 7.07
CA MET A 54 7.20 13.16 6.25
C MET A 54 6.13 13.87 7.08
N ALA A 55 5.34 13.12 7.85
CA ALA A 55 4.32 13.65 8.74
C ALA A 55 4.89 14.59 9.82
N ALA A 56 6.13 14.39 10.26
CA ALA A 56 6.78 15.28 11.22
C ALA A 56 7.26 16.60 10.59
N GLN A 57 7.46 16.64 9.26
CA GLN A 57 8.02 17.78 8.53
C GLN A 57 6.96 18.61 7.80
N VAL A 58 5.99 17.94 7.17
CA VAL A 58 4.95 18.60 6.36
C VAL A 58 3.72 18.87 7.22
N THR A 59 3.28 20.12 7.19
CA THR A 59 2.11 20.59 7.92
C THR A 59 0.86 20.57 7.05
N GLY A 60 -0.31 20.43 7.67
CA GLY A 60 -1.61 20.46 6.99
C GLY A 60 -2.08 19.12 6.43
N ILE A 61 -1.33 18.03 6.61
CA ILE A 61 -1.77 16.65 6.34
C ILE A 61 -2.55 16.12 7.55
N ASP A 62 -3.78 15.66 7.34
CA ASP A 62 -4.58 15.07 8.42
C ASP A 62 -4.26 13.59 8.60
N ALA A 63 -4.11 12.84 7.50
CA ALA A 63 -3.76 11.43 7.53
C ALA A 63 -2.80 11.02 6.40
N ILE A 64 -1.98 10.01 6.66
CA ILE A 64 -1.19 9.27 5.69
C ILE A 64 -1.61 7.80 5.75
N MET A 65 -2.15 7.31 4.63
CA MET A 65 -2.47 5.91 4.41
C MET A 65 -1.33 5.32 3.58
N GLY A 66 -0.37 4.68 4.25
CA GLY A 66 0.87 4.22 3.64
C GLY A 66 0.84 2.75 3.21
N GLY A 67 1.96 2.33 2.63
CA GLY A 67 2.19 0.99 2.12
C GLY A 67 3.68 0.65 2.07
N HIS A 68 4.09 -0.12 1.08
CA HIS A 68 5.48 -0.49 0.79
C HIS A 68 6.17 -1.42 1.81
N THR A 69 6.24 -1.05 3.09
CA THR A 69 6.93 -1.82 4.13
C THR A 69 6.15 -3.03 4.61
N HIS A 70 4.90 -3.16 4.16
CA HIS A 70 4.00 -4.28 4.46
C HIS A 70 3.74 -4.45 5.97
N ASP A 71 3.77 -3.36 6.73
CA ASP A 71 3.44 -3.33 8.16
C ASP A 71 1.92 -3.39 8.35
N ALA A 72 1.45 -4.27 9.23
CA ALA A 72 0.06 -4.28 9.67
C ALA A 72 -0.03 -3.48 10.96
N ILE A 73 -0.57 -2.26 10.88
CA ILE A 73 -0.61 -1.31 12.01
C ILE A 73 -2.00 -1.34 12.65
N PRO A 74 -2.20 -2.06 13.78
CA PRO A 74 -3.52 -2.20 14.39
C PRO A 74 -4.05 -0.89 15.00
N HIS A 75 -3.14 0.00 15.41
CA HIS A 75 -3.46 1.33 15.92
C HIS A 75 -2.58 2.37 15.21
N PRO A 76 -3.18 3.39 14.59
CA PRO A 76 -2.41 4.37 13.81
C PRO A 76 -1.48 5.16 14.73
N THR A 77 -0.36 5.60 14.17
CA THR A 77 0.59 6.44 14.89
C THR A 77 0.23 7.90 14.72
N MET A 78 0.08 8.62 15.84
CA MET A 78 -0.15 10.07 15.83
C MET A 78 1.19 10.81 15.84
N VAL A 79 1.52 11.46 14.73
CA VAL A 79 2.77 12.22 14.58
C VAL A 79 2.50 13.71 14.81
N LYS A 80 3.26 14.36 15.71
CA LYS A 80 3.17 15.81 15.95
C LYS A 80 4.10 16.56 15.00
N ASN A 81 3.67 17.71 14.49
CA ASN A 81 4.47 18.63 13.67
C ASN A 81 4.14 20.09 14.01
N GLY A 82 4.74 21.04 13.28
CA GLY A 82 4.54 22.48 13.51
C GLY A 82 3.11 23.00 13.28
N GLY A 83 2.27 22.25 12.57
CA GLY A 83 0.89 22.61 12.23
C GLY A 83 -0.19 21.81 12.97
N GLY A 84 0.18 20.81 13.77
CA GLY A 84 -0.76 19.97 14.50
C GLY A 84 -0.32 18.52 14.62
N LYS A 85 -1.21 17.60 14.28
CA LYS A 85 -0.98 16.17 14.29
C LYS A 85 -1.44 15.54 12.98
N THR A 86 -0.74 14.49 12.55
CA THR A 86 -1.08 13.67 11.40
C THR A 86 -1.23 12.22 11.83
N ILE A 87 -2.28 11.56 11.37
CA ILE A 87 -2.54 10.12 11.57
C ILE A 87 -1.71 9.35 10.54
N VAL A 88 -0.92 8.36 10.93
CA VAL A 88 -0.12 7.54 10.00
C VAL A 88 -0.38 6.05 10.22
N THR A 89 -0.72 5.31 9.16
CA THR A 89 -1.00 3.87 9.25
C THR A 89 -0.71 3.12 7.96
N ASN A 90 -0.50 1.80 8.07
CA ASN A 90 -0.34 0.86 6.96
C ASN A 90 -1.26 -0.37 7.17
N ALA A 91 -1.76 -0.93 6.08
CA ALA A 91 -2.70 -2.07 6.09
C ALA A 91 -2.06 -3.41 5.66
N GLY A 92 -0.79 -3.63 5.98
CA GLY A 92 -0.09 -4.87 5.67
C GLY A 92 0.15 -5.09 4.19
N SER A 93 -0.06 -6.32 3.72
CA SER A 93 0.18 -6.73 2.33
C SER A 93 -0.72 -7.89 1.92
N ASN A 94 -0.78 -8.16 0.61
CA ASN A 94 -1.55 -9.26 0.03
C ASN A 94 -3.03 -9.26 0.44
N THR A 95 -3.58 -8.07 0.70
CA THR A 95 -4.99 -7.89 1.09
C THR A 95 -5.36 -8.68 2.36
N LYS A 96 -4.38 -9.06 3.20
CA LYS A 96 -4.64 -9.72 4.49
C LYS A 96 -5.45 -8.83 5.44
N TYR A 97 -5.35 -7.51 5.25
CA TYR A 97 -6.08 -6.52 6.02
C TYR A 97 -6.68 -5.43 5.13
N LEU A 98 -7.80 -4.87 5.59
CA LEU A 98 -8.40 -3.63 5.10
C LEU A 98 -8.32 -2.57 6.20
N GLY A 99 -7.61 -1.48 5.94
CA GLY A 99 -7.58 -0.32 6.85
C GLY A 99 -8.77 0.59 6.60
N VAL A 100 -9.60 0.80 7.62
CA VAL A 100 -10.77 1.69 7.59
C VAL A 100 -10.51 2.82 8.56
N LEU A 101 -10.49 4.05 8.04
CA LEU A 101 -10.29 5.27 8.82
C LEU A 101 -11.51 6.17 8.66
N ASP A 102 -12.34 6.22 9.70
CA ASP A 102 -13.49 7.10 9.78
C ASP A 102 -13.06 8.40 10.46
N MET A 103 -13.29 9.55 9.82
CA MET A 103 -12.86 10.86 10.33
C MET A 103 -14.04 11.82 10.43
N ASP A 104 -14.16 12.50 11.56
CA ASP A 104 -15.18 13.53 11.79
C ASP A 104 -14.58 14.93 11.65
N PHE A 105 -15.07 15.71 10.69
CA PHE A 105 -14.61 17.06 10.40
C PHE A 105 -15.69 18.09 10.69
N LYS A 106 -15.29 19.17 11.37
CA LYS A 106 -16.14 20.32 11.64
C LYS A 106 -15.36 21.61 11.43
N ASN A 107 -15.89 22.50 10.58
CA ASN A 107 -15.30 23.80 10.25
C ASN A 107 -13.83 23.67 9.79
N GLY A 108 -13.55 22.77 8.85
CA GLY A 108 -12.19 22.53 8.33
C GLY A 108 -11.20 21.92 9.33
N LYS A 109 -11.66 21.32 10.43
CA LYS A 109 -10.80 20.70 11.44
C LYS A 109 -11.30 19.31 11.85
N LEU A 110 -10.37 18.37 11.91
CA LEU A 110 -10.60 17.04 12.49
C LEU A 110 -10.98 17.17 13.97
N GLN A 111 -12.13 16.63 14.35
CA GLN A 111 -12.61 16.58 15.73
C GLN A 111 -12.25 15.26 16.40
N ASP A 112 -12.51 14.16 15.70
CA ASP A 112 -12.26 12.81 16.17
C ASP A 112 -12.08 11.84 14.99
N PHE A 113 -11.56 10.65 15.26
CA PHE A 113 -11.47 9.59 14.27
C PHE A 113 -11.59 8.20 14.92
N THR A 114 -12.08 7.24 14.14
CA THR A 114 -12.05 5.82 14.49
C THR A 114 -11.25 5.06 13.43
N TYR A 115 -10.44 4.10 13.88
CA TYR A 115 -9.66 3.26 12.97
C TYR A 115 -9.88 1.78 13.24
N HIS A 116 -10.10 1.03 12.17
CA HIS A 116 -10.18 -0.42 12.18
C HIS A 116 -9.22 -1.03 11.16
N LEU A 117 -8.39 -1.97 11.62
CA LEU A 117 -7.64 -2.86 10.74
C LEU A 117 -8.38 -4.20 10.65
N LEU A 118 -9.24 -4.33 9.64
CA LEU A 118 -10.08 -5.50 9.45
C LEU A 118 -9.28 -6.62 8.81
N ARG A 119 -9.31 -7.82 9.41
CA ARG A 119 -8.67 -9.02 8.84
C ARG A 119 -9.56 -9.61 7.75
N VAL A 120 -8.98 -9.90 6.60
CA VAL A 120 -9.68 -10.55 5.49
C VAL A 120 -9.46 -12.06 5.59
N PHE A 121 -10.43 -12.78 6.13
CA PHE A 121 -10.45 -14.24 6.11
C PHE A 121 -11.40 -14.70 5.02
N ALA A 122 -10.86 -15.03 3.84
CA ALA A 122 -11.65 -15.27 2.63
C ALA A 122 -12.68 -16.40 2.80
N ASP A 123 -12.37 -17.44 3.59
CA ASP A 123 -13.26 -18.57 3.85
C ASP A 123 -14.58 -18.19 4.56
N PHE A 124 -14.66 -16.97 5.12
CA PHE A 124 -15.85 -16.46 5.82
C PHE A 124 -16.55 -15.33 5.07
N ILE A 125 -16.16 -15.05 3.83
CA ILE A 125 -16.68 -13.94 3.03
C ILE A 125 -17.17 -14.51 1.69
N GLU A 126 -18.43 -14.25 1.36
CA GLU A 126 -18.97 -14.60 0.05
C GLU A 126 -18.18 -13.87 -1.06
N PRO A 127 -17.64 -14.60 -2.06
CA PRO A 127 -16.93 -13.97 -3.16
C PRO A 127 -17.82 -12.98 -3.92
N ASP A 128 -17.24 -11.84 -4.29
CA ASP A 128 -17.91 -10.92 -5.20
C ASP A 128 -18.10 -11.58 -6.57
N LYS A 129 -19.35 -11.63 -7.04
CA LYS A 129 -19.73 -12.40 -8.24
C LYS A 129 -19.08 -11.84 -9.51
N GLU A 130 -18.97 -10.51 -9.61
CA GLU A 130 -18.38 -9.86 -10.77
C GLU A 130 -16.88 -10.07 -10.82
N MET A 131 -16.21 -9.95 -9.67
CA MET A 131 -14.78 -10.20 -9.54
C MET A 131 -14.44 -11.68 -9.79
N GLN A 132 -15.24 -12.61 -9.27
CA GLN A 132 -15.05 -14.04 -9.54
C GLN A 132 -15.18 -14.33 -11.04
N ALA A 133 -16.20 -13.80 -11.70
CA ALA A 133 -16.37 -13.97 -13.15
C ALA A 133 -15.20 -13.36 -13.94
N LEU A 134 -14.65 -12.23 -13.49
CA LEU A 134 -13.45 -11.63 -14.10
C LEU A 134 -12.23 -12.52 -13.93
N ILE A 135 -11.98 -13.05 -12.73
CA ILE A 135 -10.87 -13.98 -12.46
C ILE A 135 -10.99 -15.23 -13.33
N ASP A 136 -12.17 -15.84 -13.36
CA ASP A 136 -12.43 -17.04 -14.18
C ASP A 136 -12.17 -16.77 -15.65
N LYS A 137 -12.61 -15.61 -16.16
CA LYS A 137 -12.35 -15.18 -17.54
C LYS A 137 -10.86 -14.98 -17.80
N LEU A 138 -10.14 -14.32 -16.90
CA LEU A 138 -8.71 -14.03 -17.08
C LEU A 138 -7.86 -15.30 -17.01
N LEU A 139 -8.25 -16.29 -16.21
CA LEU A 139 -7.50 -17.55 -16.06
C LEU A 139 -7.89 -18.59 -17.13
N ASN A 140 -9.08 -18.53 -17.69
CA ASN A 140 -9.55 -19.52 -18.66
C ASN A 140 -9.17 -19.17 -20.11
N HIS A 141 -7.88 -19.18 -20.39
CA HIS A 141 -7.35 -19.08 -21.76
C HIS A 141 -6.08 -19.92 -21.92
N ASP A 142 -5.75 -20.25 -23.16
CA ASP A 142 -4.55 -20.99 -23.50
C ASP A 142 -3.39 -20.03 -23.80
N VAL A 143 -2.20 -20.36 -23.28
CA VAL A 143 -0.96 -19.65 -23.55
C VAL A 143 0.05 -20.61 -24.16
N THR A 144 0.75 -20.16 -25.19
CA THR A 144 1.91 -20.87 -25.74
C THR A 144 3.18 -20.22 -25.24
N PHE A 145 3.96 -20.95 -24.45
CA PHE A 145 5.25 -20.52 -23.94
C PHE A 145 6.31 -21.57 -24.29
N GLN A 146 7.39 -21.13 -24.95
CA GLN A 146 8.49 -22.01 -25.38
C GLN A 146 8.03 -23.25 -26.18
N GLY A 147 7.00 -23.10 -27.02
CA GLY A 147 6.48 -24.18 -27.87
C GLY A 147 5.48 -25.13 -27.20
N ASN A 148 5.19 -24.96 -25.91
CA ASN A 148 4.16 -25.73 -25.20
C ASN A 148 2.91 -24.88 -25.01
N THR A 149 1.75 -25.43 -25.40
CA THR A 149 0.44 -24.79 -25.17
C THR A 149 -0.22 -25.42 -23.95
N PHE A 150 -0.66 -24.57 -23.02
CA PHE A 150 -1.39 -25.00 -21.82
C PHE A 150 -2.45 -23.97 -21.44
N ASN A 151 -3.51 -24.45 -20.80
CA ASN A 151 -4.52 -23.60 -20.20
C ASN A 151 -3.98 -22.98 -18.90
N VAL A 152 -4.12 -21.66 -18.74
CA VAL A 152 -3.56 -20.93 -17.61
C VAL A 152 -4.15 -21.38 -16.27
N LYS A 153 -5.47 -21.59 -16.20
CA LYS A 153 -6.12 -22.08 -14.97
C LYS A 153 -5.57 -23.44 -14.55
N ASN A 154 -5.47 -24.39 -15.48
CA ASN A 154 -4.94 -25.72 -15.18
C ASN A 154 -3.49 -25.67 -14.69
N ARG A 155 -2.68 -24.78 -15.28
CA ARG A 155 -1.28 -24.59 -14.88
C ARG A 155 -1.14 -23.93 -13.52
N TYR A 156 -2.04 -23.00 -13.19
CA TYR A 156 -2.07 -22.28 -11.91
C TYR A 156 -2.49 -23.18 -10.74
N ASP A 157 -3.45 -24.08 -10.98
CA ASP A 157 -3.97 -25.02 -9.97
C ASP A 157 -3.09 -26.28 -9.80
N GLU A 158 -2.05 -26.45 -10.62
CA GLU A 158 -1.15 -27.60 -10.57
C GLU A 158 -0.31 -27.59 -9.28
N VAL A 159 -0.54 -28.59 -8.43
CA VAL A 159 0.29 -28.81 -7.24
C VAL A 159 1.58 -29.52 -7.65
N VAL A 160 2.71 -28.83 -7.55
CA VAL A 160 4.02 -29.37 -7.94
C VAL A 160 4.65 -30.17 -6.79
N ALA A 161 5.00 -29.53 -5.66
CA ALA A 161 5.51 -30.19 -4.46
C ALA A 161 5.64 -29.20 -3.29
N THR A 162 5.54 -29.70 -2.06
CA THR A 162 6.13 -29.08 -0.87
C THR A 162 6.32 -30.14 0.22
N GLU A 163 7.43 -30.07 0.96
CA GLU A 163 7.72 -30.97 2.10
C GLU A 163 7.65 -30.23 3.45
N GLY A 164 7.40 -28.92 3.45
CA GLY A 164 7.39 -28.09 4.66
C GLY A 164 6.77 -26.70 4.47
N LEU A 165 6.84 -25.89 5.52
CA LEU A 165 6.35 -24.51 5.47
C LEU A 165 7.30 -23.63 4.65
N LEU A 166 6.79 -23.08 3.55
CA LEU A 166 7.49 -22.12 2.71
C LEU A 166 7.07 -20.70 3.10
N TYR A 167 8.03 -19.87 3.52
CA TYR A 167 7.81 -18.47 3.82
C TYR A 167 8.91 -17.59 3.22
N ARG A 168 8.51 -16.41 2.74
CA ARG A 168 9.40 -15.48 2.04
C ARG A 168 9.89 -14.31 2.89
N ARG A 169 9.04 -13.71 3.72
CA ARG A 169 9.41 -12.54 4.54
C ARG A 169 10.15 -12.98 5.80
N GLY A 170 11.43 -12.61 5.87
CA GLY A 170 12.27 -12.61 7.07
C GLY A 170 13.40 -11.58 6.89
N ASN A 171 14.00 -11.10 7.98
CA ASN A 171 15.04 -10.08 7.90
C ASN A 171 16.38 -10.63 7.37
N PHE A 172 16.65 -11.91 7.62
CA PHE A 172 17.91 -12.57 7.26
C PHE A 172 17.67 -13.91 6.55
N ASP A 173 16.61 -14.63 6.93
CA ASP A 173 16.34 -15.99 6.44
C ASP A 173 14.90 -16.15 5.94
N GLY A 174 14.71 -17.10 5.02
CA GLY A 174 13.41 -17.55 4.52
C GLY A 174 13.54 -18.96 3.94
N THR A 175 12.50 -19.79 4.05
CA THR A 175 12.51 -21.15 3.48
C THR A 175 12.16 -21.18 1.99
N TRP A 176 11.77 -20.03 1.43
CA TRP A 176 11.48 -19.84 0.01
C TRP A 176 12.37 -18.73 -0.59
N ASP A 177 13.08 -19.06 -1.68
CA ASP A 177 13.81 -18.12 -2.56
C ASP A 177 14.99 -17.37 -1.89
N GLN A 178 15.93 -18.10 -1.28
CA GLN A 178 17.31 -17.62 -1.13
C GLN A 178 18.11 -17.92 -2.40
#